data_AF-A0A938LL76-F1
#
_entry.id   AF-A0A938LL76-F1
#
_cell.length_a   1.000
_cell.length_b   1.000
_cell.length_c   1.000
_cell.angle_alpha   90.00
_cell.angle_beta   90.00
_cell.angle_gamma   90.00
#
_symmetry.space_group_name_H-M   'P 1'
#
loop_
_entity.id
_entity.type
_entity.pdbx_description
1 polymer ?
#
loop_
_entity_poly.entity_id
_entity_poly.type
_entity_poly.pdbx_seq_one_letter_code
_entity_poly.pdbx_strand_id
1 'polypeptide(L)'
;MTRDTAATQPAEAGGLEGVDLECVREILHQHQHDRGGLIAVLEEVQARYGHLPEAVLRTVAEETGRPLVDVYGVATFYRFFTLKPRGKHLVCACLGTACHVRGAPRIVEEFERQLRIQRGETTPDKQFTLETVNCLGACALGPVVVIDGRYFSKVRRSRVQQLLDDAVKGFGGGDLREDGRVFPIEVSCPRCNHSLMDAAAPIDGLPAIRLSLSLVGRHGRLRLSSLYGSDHVSADQDVPEGQVAGFFCPHCHGPLDTSPDCPDCQAPMASLLVRGGGVLRICSRRGCKNRVLDLT
;
A
#
# COMPACT_ATOMS: atom_id res chain seq x y z
N MET A 1 15.41 46.84 -32.24
CA MET A 1 14.42 46.96 -31.15
C MET A 1 14.43 45.67 -30.37
N THR A 2 15.40 45.61 -29.45
CA THR A 2 15.59 44.57 -28.44
C THR A 2 14.37 44.54 -27.53
N ARG A 3 13.69 43.39 -27.43
CA ARG A 3 12.65 43.18 -26.43
C ARG A 3 13.33 42.63 -25.18
N ASP A 4 13.32 43.45 -24.15
CA ASP A 4 13.77 43.15 -22.80
C ASP A 4 13.16 41.84 -22.29
N THR A 5 14.03 40.85 -22.08
CA THR A 5 13.78 39.70 -21.23
C THR A 5 13.74 40.19 -19.78
N ALA A 6 12.53 40.44 -19.28
CA ALA A 6 12.29 40.62 -17.86
C ALA A 6 12.62 39.31 -17.13
N ALA A 7 13.83 39.25 -16.59
CA ALA A 7 14.27 38.26 -15.62
C ALA A 7 13.29 38.28 -14.45
N THR A 8 12.44 37.25 -14.37
CA THR A 8 11.63 37.02 -13.18
C THR A 8 12.55 36.40 -12.13
N GLN A 9 12.84 37.21 -11.11
CA GLN A 9 13.61 36.85 -9.93
C GLN A 9 12.96 35.64 -9.23
N PRO A 10 13.73 34.66 -8.74
CA PRO A 10 13.20 33.57 -7.93
C PRO A 10 12.75 34.12 -6.57
N ALA A 11 11.46 33.93 -6.30
CA ALA A 11 10.80 34.31 -5.05
C ALA A 11 11.34 33.49 -3.87
N GLU A 12 12.13 34.18 -3.07
CA GLU A 12 12.35 34.11 -1.62
C GLU A 12 11.72 32.92 -0.83
N ALA A 13 12.64 32.14 -0.24
CA ALA A 13 12.65 31.67 1.15
C ALA A 13 11.31 31.32 1.82
N GLY A 14 10.92 30.04 1.73
CA GLY A 14 9.88 29.46 2.57
C GLY A 14 10.27 28.08 3.12
N GLY A 15 10.73 28.05 4.38
CA GLY A 15 10.65 26.88 5.27
C GLY A 15 11.85 25.92 5.30
N LEU A 16 12.91 26.29 6.02
CA LEU A 16 14.04 25.41 6.42
C LEU A 16 13.76 24.56 7.67
N GLU A 17 12.49 24.29 8.01
CA GLU A 17 12.15 23.58 9.24
C GLU A 17 11.99 22.07 8.97
N GLY A 18 13.08 21.31 9.17
CA GLY A 18 13.00 19.88 9.48
C GLY A 18 13.58 18.88 8.48
N VAL A 19 14.42 19.31 7.52
CA VAL A 19 15.07 18.38 6.58
C VAL A 19 16.53 18.19 6.94
N ASP A 20 16.91 16.95 7.24
CA ASP A 20 18.29 16.57 7.53
C ASP A 20 19.03 16.23 6.23
N LEU A 21 19.91 17.14 5.81
CA LEU A 21 20.70 17.00 4.59
C LEU A 21 21.78 15.91 4.69
N GLU A 22 22.22 15.54 5.90
CA GLU A 22 23.17 14.43 6.07
C GLU A 22 22.49 13.11 5.72
N CYS A 23 21.26 12.91 6.18
CA CYS A 23 20.46 11.76 5.81
C CYS A 23 20.23 11.66 4.28
N VAL A 24 20.01 12.79 3.59
CA VAL A 24 19.87 12.78 2.12
C VAL A 24 21.16 12.29 1.45
N ARG A 25 22.32 12.68 1.97
CA ARG A 25 23.62 12.19 1.49
C ARG A 25 23.83 10.70 1.74
N GLU A 26 23.36 10.17 2.86
CA GLU A 26 23.40 8.73 3.13
C GLU A 26 22.58 7.93 2.11
N ILE A 27 21.36 8.38 1.82
CA ILE A 27 20.50 7.77 0.79
C ILE A 27 21.23 7.80 -0.56
N LEU A 28 21.78 8.95 -0.93
CA LEU A 28 22.55 9.10 -2.18
C LEU A 28 23.74 8.13 -2.24
N HIS A 29 24.48 7.94 -1.15
CA HIS A 29 25.61 7.01 -1.09
C HIS A 29 25.17 5.55 -1.29
N GLN A 30 24.02 5.14 -0.76
CA GLN A 30 23.48 3.80 -0.97
C GLN A 30 23.14 3.52 -2.44
N HIS A 31 22.76 4.56 -3.18
CA HIS A 31 22.36 4.47 -4.60
C HIS A 31 23.47 4.84 -5.60
N GLN A 32 24.71 5.12 -5.15
CA GLN A 32 25.83 5.57 -6.00
C GLN A 32 26.22 4.60 -7.14
N HIS A 33 25.86 3.32 -7.04
CA HIS A 33 26.17 2.30 -8.05
C HIS A 33 25.07 2.06 -9.07
N ASP A 34 23.90 2.70 -8.93
CA ASP A 34 22.78 2.48 -9.83
C ASP A 34 22.74 3.53 -10.96
N ARG A 35 22.97 3.10 -12.21
CA ARG A 35 22.97 3.98 -13.38
C ARG A 35 21.58 4.60 -13.65
N GLY A 36 20.51 4.08 -13.02
CA GLY A 36 19.15 4.62 -13.07
C GLY A 36 18.71 5.47 -11.86
N GLY A 37 19.60 5.73 -10.89
CA GLY A 37 19.23 6.00 -9.49
C GLY A 37 18.51 7.30 -9.12
N LEU A 38 18.28 8.26 -10.03
CA LEU A 38 17.66 9.54 -9.62
C LEU A 38 16.21 9.37 -9.15
N ILE A 39 15.41 8.54 -9.83
CA ILE A 39 14.01 8.30 -9.43
C ILE A 39 13.94 7.59 -8.08
N ALA A 40 14.77 6.56 -7.87
CA ALA A 40 14.83 5.79 -6.63
C ALA A 40 15.25 6.67 -5.43
N VAL A 41 16.26 7.53 -5.61
CA VAL A 41 16.66 8.50 -4.59
C VAL A 41 15.53 9.45 -4.24
N LEU A 42 14.86 10.03 -5.25
CA LEU A 42 13.74 10.96 -5.00
C LEU A 42 12.54 10.25 -4.34
N GLU A 43 12.31 8.97 -4.66
CA GLU A 43 11.29 8.15 -4.01
C GLU A 43 11.58 7.96 -2.53
N GLU A 44 12.81 7.57 -2.18
CA GLU A 44 13.21 7.33 -0.80
C GLU A 44 13.21 8.62 0.05
N VAL A 45 13.70 9.72 -0.51
CA VAL A 45 13.62 11.04 0.11
C VAL A 45 12.16 11.43 0.35
N GLN A 46 11.30 11.30 -0.66
CA GLN A 46 9.88 11.64 -0.49
C GLN A 46 9.18 10.72 0.51
N ALA A 47 9.53 9.43 0.55
CA ALA A 47 8.98 8.51 1.55
C ALA A 47 9.32 8.95 2.98
N ARG A 48 10.49 9.55 3.18
CA ARG A 48 10.95 10.03 4.49
C ARG A 48 10.38 11.40 4.88
N TYR A 49 10.31 12.35 3.95
CA TYR A 49 9.92 13.74 4.22
C TYR A 49 8.52 14.12 3.74
N GLY A 50 7.81 13.21 3.06
CA GLY A 50 6.46 13.41 2.50
C GLY A 50 6.41 14.34 1.28
N HIS A 51 7.51 15.01 0.94
CA HIS A 51 7.65 15.92 -0.20
C HIS A 51 9.14 16.13 -0.53
N LEU A 52 9.40 16.82 -1.64
CA LEU A 52 10.73 17.15 -2.15
C LEU A 52 10.95 18.67 -2.08
N PRO A 53 11.49 19.19 -0.96
CA PRO A 53 11.81 20.61 -0.85
C PRO A 53 13.01 20.99 -1.71
N GLU A 54 13.08 22.25 -2.11
CA GLU A 54 14.13 22.77 -3.00
C GLU A 54 15.54 22.48 -2.50
N ALA A 55 15.79 22.62 -1.19
CA ALA A 55 17.08 22.34 -0.59
C ALA A 55 17.55 20.90 -0.88
N VAL A 56 16.63 19.93 -0.84
CA VAL A 56 16.96 18.52 -1.14
C VAL A 56 17.25 18.34 -2.62
N LEU A 57 16.45 18.91 -3.51
CA LEU A 57 16.69 18.80 -4.95
C LEU A 57 18.04 19.42 -5.33
N ARG A 58 18.44 20.51 -4.68
CA ARG A 58 19.74 21.13 -4.84
C ARG A 58 20.87 20.22 -4.37
N THR A 59 20.77 19.64 -3.17
CA THR A 59 21.75 18.66 -2.67
C THR A 59 21.85 17.45 -3.58
N VAL A 60 20.73 16.90 -4.05
CA VAL A 60 20.73 15.78 -5.00
C VAL A 60 21.42 16.16 -6.31
N ALA A 61 21.19 17.36 -6.85
CA ALA A 61 21.86 17.84 -8.05
C ALA A 61 23.39 17.96 -7.86
N GLU A 62 23.82 18.53 -6.75
CA GLU A 62 25.25 18.70 -6.40
C GLU A 62 25.97 17.35 -6.27
N GLU A 63 25.39 16.42 -5.50
CA GLU A 63 26.01 15.12 -5.19
C GLU A 63 25.97 14.16 -6.39
N THR A 64 24.95 14.25 -7.25
CA THR A 64 24.86 13.43 -8.48
C THR A 64 25.60 14.04 -9.67
N GLY A 65 26.11 15.27 -9.54
CA GLY A 65 26.75 16.02 -10.62
C GLY A 65 25.80 16.38 -11.77
N ARG A 66 24.48 16.38 -11.54
CA ARG A 66 23.46 16.67 -12.55
C ARG A 66 23.02 18.13 -12.49
N PRO A 67 22.68 18.76 -13.63
CA PRO A 67 22.04 20.07 -13.62
C PRO A 67 20.76 20.07 -12.77
N LEU A 68 20.58 21.09 -11.94
CA LEU A 68 19.38 21.23 -11.10
C LEU A 68 18.09 21.21 -11.93
N VAL A 69 18.13 21.75 -13.16
CA VAL A 69 17.00 21.74 -14.10
C VAL A 69 16.57 20.32 -14.48
N ASP A 70 17.50 19.36 -14.58
CA ASP A 70 17.18 17.97 -14.92
C ASP A 70 16.52 17.28 -13.74
N VAL A 71 17.00 17.56 -12.53
CA VAL A 71 16.43 17.04 -11.28
C VAL A 71 15.00 17.57 -11.08
N TYR A 72 14.78 18.88 -11.28
CA TYR A 72 13.44 19.46 -11.29
C TYR A 72 12.57 18.91 -12.41
N GLY A 73 13.15 18.69 -13.59
CA GLY A 73 12.48 18.05 -14.73
C GLY A 73 11.90 16.70 -14.32
N VAL A 74 12.69 15.84 -13.68
CA VAL A 74 12.21 14.53 -13.18
C VAL A 74 11.16 14.70 -12.07
N ALA A 75 11.42 15.55 -11.07
CA ALA A 75 10.53 15.77 -9.95
C ALA A 75 9.15 16.36 -10.35
N THR A 76 9.09 17.11 -11.46
CA THR A 76 7.84 17.69 -11.96
C THR A 76 7.17 16.86 -13.06
N PHE A 77 7.94 16.04 -13.78
CA PHE A 77 7.42 15.15 -14.82
C PHE A 77 6.56 14.03 -14.24
N TYR A 78 7.03 13.39 -13.15
CA TYR A 78 6.27 12.33 -12.49
C TYR A 78 5.30 12.90 -11.46
N ARG A 79 4.00 12.71 -11.69
CA ARG A 79 2.92 13.11 -10.76
C ARG A 79 3.04 12.51 -9.35
N PHE A 80 3.78 11.39 -9.23
CA PHE A 80 4.07 10.75 -7.95
C PHE A 80 4.82 11.69 -7.00
N PHE A 81 5.77 12.46 -7.53
CA PHE A 81 6.57 13.41 -6.77
C PHE A 81 5.79 14.69 -6.46
N THR A 82 5.97 15.22 -5.26
CA THR A 82 5.40 16.49 -4.83
C THR A 82 6.48 17.42 -4.31
N LEU A 83 6.47 18.66 -4.80
CA LEU A 83 7.33 19.73 -4.31
C LEU A 83 6.73 20.44 -3.08
N LYS A 84 5.42 20.26 -2.86
CA LYS A 84 4.70 20.89 -1.76
C LYS A 84 4.40 19.87 -0.66
N PRO A 85 4.40 20.29 0.61
CA PRO A 85 3.98 19.43 1.71
C PRO A 85 2.56 18.89 1.46
N ARG A 86 2.43 17.56 1.49
CA ARG A 86 1.14 16.88 1.52
C ARG A 86 0.67 16.72 2.96
N GLY A 87 -0.65 16.64 3.13
CA GLY A 87 -1.26 16.25 4.37
C GLY A 87 -0.98 14.78 4.67
N LYS A 88 -1.24 14.36 5.90
CA LYS A 88 -1.08 12.97 6.36
C LYS A 88 -1.84 11.97 5.50
N HIS A 89 -3.01 12.36 4.99
CA HIS A 89 -3.90 11.54 4.18
C HIS A 89 -4.04 12.13 2.77
N LEU A 90 -3.71 11.35 1.75
CA LEU A 90 -3.84 11.75 0.35
C LEU A 90 -5.11 11.17 -0.26
N VAL A 91 -6.07 12.04 -0.59
CA VAL A 91 -7.31 11.68 -1.30
C VAL A 91 -7.13 12.01 -2.78
N CYS A 92 -7.25 11.02 -3.65
CA CYS A 92 -7.11 11.15 -5.09
C CYS A 92 -8.39 10.67 -5.80
N ALA A 93 -9.17 11.60 -6.36
CA ALA A 93 -10.41 11.29 -7.07
C ALA A 93 -10.21 11.17 -8.59
N CYS A 94 -10.77 10.11 -9.20
CA CYS A 94 -10.73 9.92 -10.64
C CYS A 94 -11.80 10.77 -11.35
N LEU A 95 -11.36 11.66 -12.25
CA LEU A 95 -12.23 12.49 -13.10
C LEU A 95 -12.20 12.05 -14.58
N GLY A 96 -11.79 10.82 -14.86
CA GLY A 96 -11.77 10.29 -16.23
C GLY A 96 -13.16 10.12 -16.80
N THR A 97 -13.27 10.04 -18.13
CA THR A 97 -14.55 10.07 -18.85
C THR A 97 -15.60 9.16 -18.23
N ALA A 98 -15.25 7.90 -17.94
CA ALA A 98 -16.15 6.92 -17.32
C ALA A 98 -16.59 7.31 -15.89
N CYS A 99 -15.68 7.83 -15.07
CA CYS A 99 -16.01 8.31 -13.72
C CYS A 99 -16.79 9.63 -13.77
N HIS A 100 -16.45 10.50 -14.72
CA HIS A 100 -17.09 11.79 -14.95
C HIS A 100 -18.58 11.62 -15.24
N VAL A 101 -18.93 10.78 -16.22
CA VAL A 101 -20.35 10.52 -16.57
C VAL A 101 -21.11 9.80 -15.46
N ARG A 102 -20.43 9.06 -14.59
CA ARG A 102 -21.00 8.41 -13.39
C ARG A 102 -21.13 9.35 -12.20
N GLY A 103 -20.81 10.64 -12.36
CA GLY A 103 -20.97 11.66 -11.33
C GLY A 103 -19.77 11.81 -10.40
N ALA A 104 -18.54 11.54 -10.84
CA ALA A 104 -17.35 11.84 -10.04
C ALA A 104 -17.14 13.33 -9.68
N PRO A 105 -17.46 14.33 -10.53
CA PRO A 105 -17.33 15.76 -10.16
C PRO A 105 -18.12 16.10 -8.91
N ARG A 106 -19.30 15.50 -8.81
CA ARG A 106 -20.21 15.61 -7.68
C ARG A 106 -19.62 15.05 -6.37
N ILE A 107 -18.74 14.07 -6.47
CA ILE A 107 -18.04 13.48 -5.32
C ILE A 107 -16.89 14.41 -4.90
N VAL A 108 -16.15 14.97 -5.86
CA VAL A 108 -15.08 15.95 -5.59
C VAL A 108 -15.64 17.18 -4.90
N GLU A 109 -16.74 17.75 -5.39
CA GLU A 109 -17.45 18.87 -4.73
C GLU A 109 -17.79 18.57 -3.26
N GLU A 110 -18.17 17.33 -2.95
CA GLU A 110 -18.49 16.93 -1.59
C GLU A 110 -17.24 16.82 -0.72
N PHE A 111 -16.11 16.33 -1.26
CA PHE A 111 -14.83 16.39 -0.57
C PHE A 111 -14.39 17.84 -0.30
N GLU A 112 -14.50 18.72 -1.30
CA GLU A 112 -14.18 20.14 -1.17
C GLU A 112 -15.04 20.80 -0.07
N ARG A 113 -16.35 20.49 -0.04
CA ARG A 113 -17.27 21.01 0.98
C ARG A 113 -16.93 20.55 2.40
N GLN A 114 -16.59 19.27 2.56
CA GLN A 114 -16.31 18.68 3.87
C GLN A 114 -14.93 19.11 4.41
N LEU A 115 -13.92 19.12 3.54
CA LEU A 115 -12.55 19.50 3.90
C LEU A 115 -12.32 21.03 3.88
N ARG A 116 -13.24 21.80 3.30
CA ARG A 116 -13.16 23.26 3.11
C ARG A 116 -11.90 23.70 2.35
N ILE A 117 -11.52 22.93 1.35
CA ILE A 117 -10.38 23.18 0.45
C ILE A 117 -10.81 22.95 -0.99
N GLN A 118 -10.04 23.44 -1.95
CA GLN A 118 -10.21 23.10 -3.37
C GLN A 118 -9.37 21.88 -3.75
N ARG A 119 -9.73 21.22 -4.85
CA ARG A 119 -8.86 20.22 -5.48
C ARG A 119 -7.47 20.81 -5.79
N GLY A 120 -6.43 20.06 -5.45
CA GLY A 120 -5.03 20.44 -5.54
C GLY A 120 -4.47 21.09 -4.26
N GLU A 121 -5.30 21.27 -3.23
CA GLU A 121 -4.90 21.90 -1.97
C GLU A 121 -4.77 20.88 -0.83
N THR A 122 -4.08 21.32 0.22
CA THR A 122 -3.91 20.61 1.49
C THR A 122 -4.62 21.39 2.57
N THR A 123 -5.30 20.71 3.49
CA THR A 123 -5.99 21.34 4.61
C THR A 123 -5.01 22.08 5.53
N PRO A 124 -5.42 23.18 6.20
CA PRO A 124 -4.54 23.97 7.07
C PRO A 124 -3.94 23.18 8.24
N ASP A 125 -4.65 22.15 8.70
CA ASP A 125 -4.21 21.23 9.77
C ASP A 125 -3.23 20.14 9.28
N LYS A 126 -2.88 20.16 7.99
CA LYS A 126 -2.03 19.17 7.31
C LYS A 126 -2.54 17.72 7.47
N GLN A 127 -3.84 17.52 7.70
CA GLN A 127 -4.40 16.17 7.78
C GLN A 127 -4.73 15.59 6.41
N PHE A 128 -5.27 16.39 5.48
CA PHE A 128 -5.74 15.90 4.19
C PHE A 128 -5.19 16.71 3.01
N THR A 129 -4.85 16.03 1.93
CA THR A 129 -4.66 16.64 0.60
C THR A 129 -5.68 16.07 -0.36
N LEU A 130 -6.40 16.94 -1.07
CA LEU A 130 -7.35 16.53 -2.10
C LEU A 130 -6.72 16.73 -3.47
N GLU A 131 -6.46 15.64 -4.19
CA GLU A 131 -6.00 15.65 -5.57
C GLU A 131 -7.05 15.04 -6.52
N THR A 132 -6.97 15.42 -7.78
CA THR A 132 -7.78 14.81 -8.85
C THR A 132 -6.88 14.33 -9.96
N VAL A 133 -7.21 13.17 -10.52
CA VAL A 133 -6.48 12.58 -11.66
C VAL A 133 -7.41 12.36 -12.83
N ASN A 134 -6.84 12.43 -14.03
CA ASN A 134 -7.59 12.21 -15.25
C ASN A 134 -8.02 10.76 -15.40
N CYS A 135 -7.22 9.76 -15.09
CA CYS A 135 -7.66 8.37 -15.19
C CYS A 135 -6.84 7.48 -14.27
N LEU A 136 -7.51 6.55 -13.58
CA LEU A 136 -6.90 5.50 -12.77
C LEU A 136 -6.91 4.13 -13.46
N GLY A 137 -7.38 4.04 -14.72
CA GLY A 137 -7.49 2.78 -15.47
C GLY A 137 -8.56 1.80 -14.95
N ALA A 138 -9.26 2.12 -13.86
CA ALA A 138 -10.24 1.25 -13.21
C ALA A 138 -11.69 1.55 -13.61
N CYS A 139 -11.96 1.74 -14.91
CA CYS A 139 -13.27 2.21 -15.41
C CYS A 139 -14.46 1.31 -15.00
N ALA A 140 -14.25 -0.01 -14.87
CA ALA A 140 -15.28 -0.93 -14.40
C ALA A 140 -15.79 -0.61 -12.98
N LEU A 141 -14.90 -0.08 -12.14
CA LEU A 141 -15.14 0.22 -10.71
C LEU A 141 -15.63 1.65 -10.46
N GLY A 142 -15.75 2.48 -11.49
CA GLY A 142 -16.08 3.91 -11.37
C GLY A 142 -17.46 4.19 -10.76
N PRO A 143 -17.63 5.31 -10.03
CA PRO A 143 -16.63 6.30 -9.64
C PRO A 143 -15.60 5.77 -8.64
N VAL A 144 -14.31 6.06 -8.87
CA VAL A 144 -13.19 5.59 -8.04
C VAL A 144 -12.54 6.75 -7.30
N VAL A 145 -12.28 6.55 -6.01
CA VAL A 145 -11.46 7.43 -5.17
C VAL A 145 -10.37 6.59 -4.54
N VAL A 146 -9.15 7.12 -4.45
CA VAL A 146 -8.03 6.48 -3.76
C VAL A 146 -7.72 7.29 -2.52
N ILE A 147 -7.58 6.66 -1.35
CA ILE A 147 -7.12 7.32 -0.13
C ILE A 147 -5.94 6.52 0.42
N ASP A 148 -4.78 7.15 0.57
CA ASP A 148 -3.54 6.53 1.06
C ASP A 148 -3.18 5.22 0.32
N GLY A 149 -3.33 5.23 -1.00
CA GLY A 149 -3.07 4.06 -1.87
C GLY A 149 -4.19 3.02 -1.90
N ARG A 150 -5.22 3.14 -1.07
CA ARG A 150 -6.38 2.23 -1.06
C ARG A 150 -7.46 2.67 -2.03
N TYR A 151 -8.00 1.75 -2.81
CA TYR A 151 -8.99 2.04 -3.84
C TYR A 151 -10.41 1.83 -3.32
N PHE A 152 -11.24 2.86 -3.45
CA PHE A 152 -12.66 2.82 -3.13
C PHE A 152 -13.47 2.88 -4.42
N SER A 153 -14.28 1.85 -4.65
CA SER A 153 -15.11 1.70 -5.84
C SER A 153 -16.54 2.16 -5.60
N LYS A 154 -17.25 2.49 -6.69
CA LYS A 154 -18.67 2.89 -6.67
C LYS A 154 -18.98 3.96 -5.61
N VAL A 155 -18.05 4.88 -5.40
CA VAL A 155 -18.17 5.89 -4.35
C VAL A 155 -19.37 6.80 -4.67
N ARG A 156 -20.15 7.11 -3.63
CA ARG A 156 -21.30 8.02 -3.69
C ARG A 156 -21.03 9.20 -2.76
N ARG A 157 -21.65 10.35 -3.04
CA ARG A 157 -21.60 11.55 -2.19
C ARG A 157 -21.83 11.23 -0.70
N SER A 158 -22.84 10.40 -0.40
CA SER A 158 -23.19 10.04 0.98
C SER A 158 -22.08 9.28 1.73
N ARG A 159 -21.17 8.61 1.01
CA ARG A 159 -20.07 7.83 1.60
C ARG A 159 -18.83 8.69 1.87
N VAL A 160 -18.77 9.93 1.36
CA VAL A 160 -17.58 10.79 1.49
C VAL A 160 -17.23 11.06 2.95
N GLN A 161 -18.22 11.40 3.78
CA GLN A 161 -17.97 11.64 5.21
C GLN A 161 -17.37 10.41 5.89
N GLN A 162 -17.95 9.24 5.64
CA GLN A 162 -17.48 7.98 6.20
C GLN A 162 -16.02 7.70 5.79
N LEU A 163 -15.67 7.91 4.52
CA LEU A 163 -14.30 7.71 4.03
C LEU A 163 -13.28 8.65 4.69
N LEU A 164 -13.67 9.90 4.98
CA LEU A 164 -12.81 10.84 5.70
C LEU A 164 -12.63 10.42 7.16
N ASP A 165 -13.72 10.03 7.84
CA ASP A 165 -13.67 9.57 9.23
C ASP A 165 -12.84 8.29 9.36
N ASP A 166 -12.99 7.36 8.42
CA ASP A 166 -12.23 6.10 8.34
C ASP A 166 -10.75 6.36 8.08
N ALA A 167 -10.40 7.39 7.29
CA ALA A 167 -9.01 7.77 7.09
C ALA A 167 -8.36 8.25 8.41
N VAL A 168 -9.04 9.11 9.17
CA VAL A 168 -8.52 9.65 10.44
C VAL A 168 -8.39 8.59 11.53
N LYS A 169 -9.40 7.73 11.68
CA LYS A 169 -9.39 6.63 12.65
C LYS A 169 -8.39 5.53 12.29
N GLY A 170 -7.82 5.63 11.08
CA GLY A 170 -7.17 4.54 10.39
C GLY A 170 -8.24 3.61 9.83
N PHE A 171 -8.00 3.13 8.61
CA PHE A 171 -8.78 2.03 8.04
C PHE A 171 -8.48 0.73 8.82
N GLY A 172 -8.84 0.71 10.10
CA GLY A 172 -8.67 -0.41 11.00
C GLY A 172 -9.68 -1.46 10.62
N GLY A 173 -9.25 -2.45 9.83
CA GLY A 173 -10.01 -3.66 9.51
C GLY A 173 -11.50 -3.44 9.25
N GLY A 174 -11.88 -2.31 8.65
CA GLY A 174 -13.27 -1.90 8.49
C GLY A 174 -13.87 -2.62 7.29
N ASP A 175 -14.86 -3.46 7.59
CA ASP A 175 -15.65 -4.33 6.71
C ASP A 175 -14.96 -4.71 5.39
N LEU A 176 -14.07 -5.68 5.54
CA LEU A 176 -13.33 -6.36 4.48
C LEU A 176 -14.24 -7.02 3.41
N ARG A 177 -15.56 -6.90 3.56
CA ARG A 177 -16.61 -7.38 2.65
C ARG A 177 -16.88 -6.44 1.47
N GLU A 178 -16.47 -5.16 1.54
CA GLU A 178 -16.76 -4.18 0.48
C GLU A 178 -15.54 -3.82 -0.40
N ASP A 179 -14.33 -4.24 -0.02
CA ASP A 179 -13.15 -4.13 -0.87
C ASP A 179 -13.12 -5.32 -1.84
N GLY A 180 -13.38 -5.09 -3.13
CA GLY A 180 -13.36 -6.14 -4.16
C GLY A 180 -11.99 -6.79 -4.39
N ARG A 181 -10.95 -6.41 -3.65
CA ARG A 181 -9.61 -7.04 -3.62
C ARG A 181 -9.43 -8.00 -2.45
N VAL A 182 -10.33 -7.95 -1.48
CA VAL A 182 -10.30 -8.71 -0.24
C VAL A 182 -11.55 -9.59 -0.25
N PHE A 183 -11.36 -10.87 -0.45
CA PHE A 183 -12.47 -11.82 -0.61
C PHE A 183 -12.23 -13.06 0.26
N PRO A 184 -13.32 -13.71 0.73
CA PRO A 184 -13.20 -14.97 1.42
C PRO A 184 -12.66 -16.02 0.46
N ILE A 185 -11.62 -16.72 0.88
CA ILE A 185 -11.08 -17.89 0.21
C ILE A 185 -11.41 -19.13 1.01
N GLU A 186 -11.97 -20.12 0.32
CA GLU A 186 -12.11 -21.47 0.86
C GLU A 186 -10.93 -22.30 0.41
N VAL A 187 -10.29 -23.01 1.35
CA VAL A 187 -9.10 -23.80 1.05
C VAL A 187 -9.21 -25.24 1.50
N SER A 188 -8.54 -26.12 0.74
CA SER A 188 -8.44 -27.55 0.99
C SER A 188 -6.99 -28.01 1.01
N CYS A 189 -6.73 -29.14 1.67
CA CYS A 189 -5.42 -29.76 1.67
C CYS A 189 -5.06 -30.32 0.27
N PRO A 190 -3.86 -30.05 -0.28
CA PRO A 190 -3.44 -30.61 -1.56
C PRO A 190 -3.24 -32.13 -1.56
N ARG A 191 -3.08 -32.75 -0.37
CA ARG A 191 -2.81 -34.19 -0.25
C ARG A 191 -4.08 -35.04 -0.11
N CYS A 192 -5.03 -34.60 0.73
CA CYS A 192 -6.24 -35.36 1.00
C CYS A 192 -7.53 -34.68 0.52
N ASN A 193 -7.43 -33.47 -0.04
CA ASN A 193 -8.54 -32.65 -0.52
C ASN A 193 -9.61 -32.30 0.54
N HIS A 194 -9.33 -32.56 1.82
CA HIS A 194 -10.24 -32.18 2.89
C HIS A 194 -10.20 -30.67 3.12
N SER A 195 -11.37 -30.10 3.40
CA SER A 195 -11.50 -28.68 3.74
C SER A 195 -10.68 -28.36 4.99
N LEU A 196 -9.93 -27.26 4.93
CA LEU A 196 -9.17 -26.74 6.07
C LEU A 196 -9.92 -25.63 6.80
N MET A 197 -11.18 -25.39 6.43
CA MET A 197 -12.01 -24.34 7.00
C MET A 197 -12.55 -24.77 8.38
N ASP A 198 -12.49 -23.87 9.36
CA ASP A 198 -12.94 -24.05 10.73
C ASP A 198 -13.97 -22.98 11.10
N ALA A 199 -15.25 -23.34 11.03
CA ALA A 199 -16.34 -22.44 11.38
C ALA A 199 -16.54 -22.29 12.90
N ALA A 200 -15.94 -23.15 13.73
CA ALA A 200 -16.12 -23.12 15.17
C ALA A 200 -15.33 -21.99 15.86
N ALA A 201 -14.29 -21.48 15.20
CA ALA A 201 -13.44 -20.40 15.71
C ALA A 201 -13.15 -19.40 14.57
N PRO A 202 -14.12 -18.53 14.24
CA PRO A 202 -13.99 -17.60 13.13
C PRO A 202 -12.94 -16.52 13.41
N ILE A 203 -12.29 -16.05 12.34
CA ILE A 203 -11.43 -14.86 12.33
C ILE A 203 -12.03 -13.88 11.33
N ASP A 204 -12.07 -12.60 11.65
CA ASP A 204 -12.70 -11.55 10.81
C ASP A 204 -14.18 -11.83 10.49
N GLY A 205 -14.88 -12.55 11.37
CA GLY A 205 -16.29 -12.92 11.19
C GLY A 205 -16.53 -13.99 10.11
N LEU A 206 -15.48 -14.68 9.66
CA LEU A 206 -15.53 -15.76 8.67
C LEU A 206 -14.88 -17.06 9.20
N PRO A 207 -15.23 -18.24 8.67
CA PRO A 207 -14.58 -19.50 9.04
C PRO A 207 -13.06 -19.41 8.84
N ALA A 208 -12.27 -19.70 9.86
CA ALA A 208 -10.81 -19.55 9.77
C ALA A 208 -10.18 -20.73 9.02
N ILE A 209 -8.98 -20.55 8.46
CA ILE A 209 -8.17 -21.64 7.92
C ILE A 209 -7.41 -22.28 9.08
N ARG A 210 -7.66 -23.56 9.37
CA ARG A 210 -7.03 -24.31 10.45
C ARG A 210 -5.91 -25.21 9.94
N LEU A 211 -4.71 -24.99 10.47
CA LEU A 211 -3.51 -25.78 10.20
C LEU A 211 -2.95 -26.36 11.50
N SER A 212 -2.28 -27.50 11.40
CA SER A 212 -1.44 -28.02 12.49
C SER A 212 -0.03 -27.47 12.30
N LEU A 213 0.61 -27.11 13.40
CA LEU A 213 1.90 -26.44 13.43
C LEU A 213 2.91 -27.28 14.22
N SER A 214 4.16 -27.34 13.76
CA SER A 214 5.27 -28.00 14.46
C SER A 214 6.47 -27.06 14.58
N LEU A 215 6.93 -26.82 15.81
CA LEU A 215 8.13 -26.01 16.12
C LEU A 215 8.98 -26.75 17.14
N VAL A 216 10.25 -27.03 16.81
CA VAL A 216 11.25 -27.56 17.77
C VAL A 216 10.69 -28.74 18.61
N GLY A 217 9.93 -29.64 17.97
CA GLY A 217 9.33 -30.81 18.62
C GLY A 217 8.02 -30.57 19.39
N ARG A 218 7.44 -29.36 19.35
CA ARG A 218 6.12 -29.04 19.91
C ARG A 218 5.08 -28.92 18.81
N HIS A 219 3.93 -29.57 19.02
CA HIS A 219 2.78 -29.51 18.12
C HIS A 219 1.73 -28.54 18.63
N GLY A 220 1.19 -27.70 17.75
CA GLY A 220 0.15 -26.72 18.06
C GLY A 220 -0.85 -26.57 16.93
N ARG A 221 -1.85 -25.70 17.13
CA ARG A 221 -2.84 -25.34 16.11
C ARG A 221 -2.68 -23.87 15.75
N LEU A 222 -2.81 -23.60 14.45
CA LEU A 222 -2.80 -22.28 13.87
C LEU A 222 -4.13 -22.05 13.16
N ARG A 223 -4.73 -20.88 13.40
CA ARG A 223 -5.90 -20.40 12.67
C ARG A 223 -5.54 -19.11 11.97
N LEU A 224 -5.80 -19.04 10.68
CA LEU A 224 -5.54 -17.88 9.84
C LEU A 224 -6.85 -17.33 9.35
N SER A 225 -6.93 -16.01 9.17
CA SER A 225 -8.07 -15.42 8.47
C SER A 225 -8.23 -16.05 7.09
N SER A 226 -9.45 -16.45 6.74
CA SER A 226 -9.81 -16.92 5.40
C SER A 226 -10.01 -15.79 4.40
N LEU A 227 -9.65 -14.58 4.79
CA LEU A 227 -9.89 -13.41 4.00
C LEU A 227 -8.57 -12.99 3.36
N TYR A 228 -8.53 -13.00 2.03
CA TYR A 228 -7.31 -12.68 1.31
C TYR A 228 -6.92 -11.21 1.54
N GLY A 229 -5.73 -10.96 2.07
CA GLY A 229 -5.26 -9.63 2.47
C GLY A 229 -5.32 -9.33 3.98
N SER A 230 -5.98 -10.19 4.77
CA SER A 230 -5.90 -10.12 6.24
C SER A 230 -4.65 -10.88 6.74
N ASP A 231 -3.88 -10.24 7.61
CA ASP A 231 -2.73 -10.86 8.30
C ASP A 231 -3.11 -11.44 9.67
N HIS A 232 -4.40 -11.38 10.04
CA HIS A 232 -4.86 -11.87 11.34
C HIS A 232 -4.66 -13.38 11.48
N VAL A 233 -4.14 -13.73 12.64
CA VAL A 233 -3.75 -15.08 13.00
C VAL A 233 -4.01 -15.30 14.49
N SER A 234 -4.48 -16.50 14.82
CA SER A 234 -4.62 -16.97 16.19
C SER A 234 -3.87 -18.30 16.30
N ALA A 235 -2.90 -18.38 17.20
CA ALA A 235 -2.16 -19.60 17.49
C ALA A 235 -2.45 -20.02 18.93
N ASP A 236 -2.62 -21.32 19.15
CA ASP A 236 -2.81 -21.86 20.52
C ASP A 236 -1.52 -21.77 21.36
N GLN A 237 -0.37 -21.37 20.78
CA GLN A 237 0.94 -21.30 21.44
C GLN A 237 1.76 -20.09 20.98
N ASP A 238 2.57 -19.55 21.88
CA ASP A 238 3.56 -18.51 21.57
C ASP A 238 4.75 -19.10 20.80
N VAL A 239 4.69 -18.99 19.48
CA VAL A 239 5.83 -19.17 18.58
C VAL A 239 6.79 -17.98 18.70
N PRO A 240 8.10 -18.13 18.96
CA PRO A 240 9.01 -16.98 18.95
C PRO A 240 9.08 -16.28 17.57
N GLU A 241 9.25 -14.96 17.53
CA GLU A 241 9.43 -14.23 16.26
C GLU A 241 10.66 -14.76 15.48
N GLY A 242 10.55 -14.78 14.16
CA GLY A 242 11.63 -15.21 13.26
C GLY A 242 11.77 -16.72 13.08
N GLN A 243 11.10 -17.57 13.87
CA GLN A 243 11.15 -19.02 13.68
C GLN A 243 10.33 -19.49 12.46
N VAL A 244 10.86 -20.51 11.79
CA VAL A 244 10.21 -21.22 10.69
C VAL A 244 9.43 -22.39 11.28
N ALA A 245 8.11 -22.36 11.09
CA ALA A 245 7.20 -23.39 11.59
C ALA A 245 6.85 -24.38 10.47
N GLY A 246 6.83 -25.67 10.78
CA GLY A 246 6.32 -26.67 9.85
C GLY A 246 4.80 -26.69 9.86
N PHE A 247 4.16 -26.63 8.70
CA PHE A 247 2.71 -26.67 8.56
C PHE A 247 2.21 -28.04 8.07
N PHE A 248 1.18 -28.54 8.74
CA PHE A 248 0.60 -29.86 8.50
C PHE A 248 -0.91 -29.79 8.40
N CYS A 249 -1.47 -30.68 7.59
CA CYS A 249 -2.91 -30.86 7.50
C CYS A 249 -3.45 -31.49 8.80
N PRO A 250 -4.48 -30.93 9.46
CA PRO A 250 -5.09 -31.52 10.64
C PRO A 250 -5.89 -32.81 10.36
N HIS A 251 -6.12 -33.15 9.09
CA HIS A 251 -6.89 -34.34 8.70
C HIS A 251 -6.01 -35.52 8.31
N CYS A 252 -5.00 -35.31 7.46
CA CYS A 252 -4.11 -36.38 7.01
C CYS A 252 -2.72 -36.35 7.66
N HIS A 253 -2.44 -35.34 8.50
CA HIS A 253 -1.12 -35.09 9.12
C HIS A 253 0.03 -34.96 8.12
N GLY A 254 -0.27 -34.79 6.84
CA GLY A 254 0.72 -34.58 5.80
C GLY A 254 1.32 -33.17 5.84
N PRO A 255 2.61 -33.01 5.52
CA PRO A 255 3.23 -31.70 5.40
C PRO A 255 2.60 -30.90 4.27
N LEU A 256 2.53 -29.58 4.46
CA LEU A 256 1.98 -28.61 3.51
C LEU A 256 3.08 -27.69 2.94
N ASP A 257 4.24 -27.64 3.59
CA ASP A 257 5.40 -26.85 3.16
C ASP A 257 5.96 -27.42 1.86
N THR A 258 5.97 -26.60 0.81
CA THR A 258 6.34 -26.97 -0.56
C THR A 258 7.05 -25.80 -1.23
N SER A 259 7.79 -26.08 -2.31
CA SER A 259 8.41 -25.05 -3.14
C SER A 259 7.35 -24.27 -3.96
N PRO A 260 7.58 -22.99 -4.29
CA PRO A 260 8.80 -22.20 -4.06
C PRO A 260 8.89 -21.56 -2.67
N ASP A 261 10.10 -21.16 -2.29
CA ASP A 261 10.36 -20.41 -1.05
C ASP A 261 9.85 -18.97 -1.14
N CYS A 262 9.63 -18.36 0.03
CA CYS A 262 9.14 -17.00 0.17
C CYS A 262 10.11 -15.99 -0.46
N PRO A 263 9.66 -15.07 -1.34
CA PRO A 263 10.54 -14.11 -1.99
C PRO A 263 11.15 -13.08 -1.04
N ASP A 264 10.50 -12.81 0.10
CA ASP A 264 10.97 -11.80 1.05
C ASP A 264 12.00 -12.35 2.05
N CYS A 265 11.85 -13.61 2.46
CA CYS A 265 12.65 -14.16 3.58
C CYS A 265 13.25 -15.54 3.33
N GLN A 266 13.01 -16.13 2.15
CA GLN A 266 13.54 -17.41 1.69
C GLN A 266 13.13 -18.61 2.56
N ALA A 267 12.11 -18.46 3.40
CA ALA A 267 11.54 -19.58 4.16
C ALA A 267 10.58 -20.41 3.28
N PRO A 268 10.42 -21.71 3.55
CA PRO A 268 9.44 -22.55 2.86
C PRO A 268 8.02 -21.99 2.95
N MET A 269 7.18 -22.24 1.95
CA MET A 269 5.78 -21.81 1.96
C MET A 269 4.83 -22.99 2.02
N ALA A 270 3.78 -22.89 2.85
CA ALA A 270 2.69 -23.88 2.81
C ALA A 270 1.76 -23.60 1.65
N SER A 271 1.50 -24.62 0.83
CA SER A 271 0.56 -24.55 -0.29
C SER A 271 -0.79 -25.16 0.08
N LEU A 272 -1.86 -24.39 -0.11
CA LEU A 272 -3.25 -24.79 0.09
C LEU A 272 -4.02 -24.64 -1.23
N LEU A 273 -4.90 -25.58 -1.55
CA LEU A 273 -5.72 -25.48 -2.77
C LEU A 273 -6.89 -24.54 -2.54
N VAL A 274 -7.10 -23.57 -3.42
CA VAL A 274 -8.25 -22.64 -3.34
C VAL A 274 -9.43 -23.23 -4.10
N ARG A 275 -10.61 -23.23 -3.45
CA ARG A 275 -11.85 -23.67 -4.08
C ARG A 275 -12.25 -22.65 -5.14
N GLY A 276 -12.31 -23.09 -6.40
CA GLY A 276 -12.50 -22.20 -7.56
C GLY A 276 -11.26 -22.09 -8.45
N GLY A 277 -10.14 -22.69 -8.06
CA GLY A 277 -8.90 -22.70 -8.83
C GLY A 277 -7.79 -21.90 -8.17
N GLY A 278 -6.54 -22.30 -8.40
CA GLY A 278 -5.35 -21.66 -7.84
C GLY A 278 -4.84 -22.26 -6.53
N VAL A 279 -3.72 -21.70 -6.06
CA VAL A 279 -2.99 -22.13 -4.87
C VAL A 279 -2.70 -20.93 -3.98
N LEU A 280 -3.10 -21.01 -2.72
CA LEU A 280 -2.70 -20.07 -1.69
C LEU A 280 -1.39 -20.55 -1.06
N ARG A 281 -0.37 -19.69 -1.07
CA ARG A 281 0.93 -19.93 -0.46
C ARG A 281 1.11 -19.02 0.75
N ILE A 282 1.50 -19.60 1.88
CA ILE A 282 1.65 -18.89 3.16
C ILE A 282 3.06 -19.10 3.68
N CYS A 283 3.77 -18.01 3.99
CA CYS A 283 5.11 -18.10 4.55
C CYS A 283 5.11 -18.80 5.92
N SER A 284 6.05 -19.73 6.12
CA SER A 284 6.26 -20.46 7.37
C SER A 284 6.98 -19.66 8.47
N ARG A 285 7.60 -18.53 8.14
CA ARG A 285 8.35 -17.70 9.10
C ARG A 285 7.41 -16.79 9.88
N ARG A 286 7.35 -16.93 11.21
CA ARG A 286 6.61 -16.00 12.07
C ARG A 286 7.21 -14.59 11.97
N GLY A 287 6.36 -13.61 11.67
CA GLY A 287 6.74 -12.21 11.43
C GLY A 287 6.78 -11.84 9.94
N CYS A 288 6.85 -12.82 9.03
CA CYS A 288 6.72 -12.56 7.60
C CYS A 288 5.23 -12.55 7.21
N LYS A 289 4.75 -11.42 6.69
CA LYS A 289 3.34 -11.25 6.29
C LYS A 289 3.05 -11.73 4.86
N ASN A 290 4.02 -12.32 4.18
CA ASN A 290 3.88 -12.68 2.78
C ASN A 290 2.92 -13.86 2.60
N ARG A 291 1.85 -13.59 1.85
CA ARG A 291 0.87 -14.56 1.37
C ARG A 291 0.69 -14.33 -0.11
N VAL A 292 0.91 -15.36 -0.91
CA VAL A 292 0.79 -15.29 -2.38
C VAL A 292 -0.41 -16.12 -2.79
N LEU A 293 -1.29 -15.53 -3.59
CA LEU A 293 -2.38 -16.25 -4.25
C LEU A 293 -2.08 -16.36 -5.74
N ASP A 294 -1.78 -17.58 -6.17
CA ASP A 294 -1.55 -17.90 -7.57
C ASP A 294 -2.84 -18.44 -8.19
N LEU A 295 -3.52 -17.60 -8.98
CA LEU A 295 -4.70 -17.98 -9.74
C LEU A 295 -4.24 -18.56 -11.08
N THR A 296 -4.43 -19.87 -11.26
CA THR A 296 -4.27 -20.58 -12.55
C THR A 296 -5.50 -20.47 -13.41
#